data_AF-A0A432IBL7-F1
#
_entry.id   AF-A0A432IBL7-F1
#
_cell.length_a   1.000
_cell.length_b   1.000
_cell.length_c   1.000
_cell.angle_alpha   90.00
_cell.angle_beta   90.00
_cell.angle_gamma   90.00
#
_symmetry.space_group_name_H-M   'P 1'
#
loop_
_entity.id
_entity.type
_entity.pdbx_description
1 polymer ?
#
loop_
_entity_poly.entity_id
_entity_poly.type
_entity_poly.pdbx_seq_one_letter_code
_entity_poly.pdbx_strand_id
1 'polypeptide(L)'
;AVKEYVKAHPHRMGEWSKTSKTNVATMSSGDFYANEKSVCVDEATDVKIELTTKDGSVIVLKESTPLLAGEIFDGTVMSKKALIKFLQEQIAVANERGILFSLHMKATMMKVSDPIIFGHAVRVFFNDLVEKYGEVLDSLQVDFTNGFGDLIGKLDNLPADQKSAILEDIEAIYEAQPDLAMVNSDKGITNLHVPSDVIIDASMPAMIRTSGQMWNAEGKQQDTLAVIPDSSYAGVYQATIDFCREHGAFDPTTMGTVPNVGLMAQKAEEYGSHDKTFEIPADGVVRVVDTDGNTLIEHTVEAGDIWRGCQAKDAPIQDWVKLAVSRARITNTPAVFWLDENRAHDAQMIAKVGQYLGDHDIDGLEIFIMPPEEAAKYTLKRLKNGEDTISVTGNVLRDYLTDLFPILEVGTSAKMLSIVPLMNGGGLFETGAGGSAPKHVQQFVEENHLRWDSLGEFLALAVSLEHLGNKTGNEKAKVMAKTLDDATSKLLLNNKAPSRKVNELDNRGSQFYLALYWAEALANQSDDAELARQFASVAKELAENEPAIVEELIAVQGKPVDMKGYYLPDESILTAAMRPSETFNAIIAKI
;
A
#
# COMPACT_ATOMS: atom_id res chain seq x y z
N ALA A 1 13.36 6.35 17.67
CA ALA A 1 13.33 5.05 18.36
C ALA A 1 13.39 3.86 17.40
N VAL A 2 12.42 3.71 16.46
CA VAL A 2 12.35 2.55 15.55
C VAL A 2 13.63 2.33 14.73
N LYS A 3 14.18 3.38 14.12
CA LYS A 3 15.40 3.26 13.30
C LYS A 3 16.60 2.75 14.12
N GLU A 4 16.81 3.30 15.32
CA GLU A 4 17.89 2.86 16.21
C GLU A 4 17.70 1.41 16.69
N TYR A 5 16.46 0.98 16.93
CA TYR A 5 16.16 -0.43 17.24
C TYR A 5 16.58 -1.36 16.09
N VAL A 6 16.29 -0.98 14.83
CA VAL A 6 16.66 -1.78 13.67
C VAL A 6 18.16 -1.79 13.43
N LYS A 7 18.87 -0.68 13.68
CA LYS A 7 20.34 -0.68 13.64
C LYS A 7 20.95 -1.68 14.64
N ALA A 8 20.36 -1.79 15.83
CA ALA A 8 20.79 -2.76 16.85
C ALA A 8 20.30 -4.20 16.58
N HIS A 9 19.16 -4.36 15.89
CA HIS A 9 18.50 -5.62 15.59
C HIS A 9 18.06 -5.69 14.12
N PRO A 10 19.02 -5.77 13.18
CA PRO A 10 18.70 -5.67 11.75
C PRO A 10 17.84 -6.84 11.30
N HIS A 11 16.79 -6.54 10.54
CA HIS A 11 16.00 -7.58 9.87
C HIS A 11 16.77 -8.17 8.69
N ARG A 12 16.35 -9.36 8.26
CA ARG A 12 16.94 -10.02 7.09
C ARG A 12 16.60 -9.26 5.81
N MET A 13 17.62 -9.08 4.99
CA MET A 13 17.57 -8.61 3.60
C MET A 13 18.15 -9.72 2.72
N GLY A 14 17.44 -10.11 1.66
CA GLY A 14 17.90 -11.12 0.71
C GLY A 14 19.06 -10.60 -0.13
N GLU A 15 20.05 -11.45 -0.40
CA GLU A 15 21.21 -11.07 -1.20
C GLU A 15 20.82 -10.82 -2.66
N TRP A 16 21.30 -9.72 -3.24
CA TRP A 16 21.08 -9.38 -4.64
C TRP A 16 22.24 -9.84 -5.52
N SER A 17 21.94 -10.67 -6.51
CA SER A 17 22.91 -11.07 -7.53
C SER A 17 22.96 -10.07 -8.67
N LYS A 18 24.17 -9.73 -9.13
CA LYS A 18 24.39 -8.93 -10.34
C LYS A 18 23.83 -9.58 -11.62
N THR A 19 23.60 -10.89 -11.59
CA THR A 19 23.04 -11.66 -12.72
C THR A 19 21.56 -11.96 -12.55
N SER A 20 20.88 -11.35 -11.56
CA SER A 20 19.43 -11.50 -11.40
C SER A 20 18.72 -11.07 -12.69
N LYS A 21 17.81 -11.93 -13.15
CA LYS A 21 16.96 -11.71 -14.32
C LYS A 21 15.69 -10.93 -13.99
N THR A 22 15.42 -10.68 -12.72
CA THR A 22 14.21 -9.98 -12.26
C THR A 22 14.16 -8.58 -12.82
N ASN A 23 13.04 -8.20 -13.43
CA ASN A 23 12.79 -6.85 -13.94
C ASN A 23 11.30 -6.53 -13.86
N VAL A 24 10.98 -5.24 -13.86
CA VAL A 24 9.63 -4.76 -14.13
C VAL A 24 9.38 -4.80 -15.63
N ALA A 25 8.18 -5.21 -16.03
CA ALA A 25 7.68 -5.00 -17.37
C ALA A 25 6.48 -4.04 -17.32
N THR A 26 6.51 -3.02 -18.16
CA THR A 26 5.47 -2.01 -18.28
C THR A 26 5.22 -1.64 -19.74
N MET A 27 4.04 -1.11 -20.04
CA MET A 27 3.70 -0.68 -21.39
C MET A 27 4.57 0.50 -21.81
N SER A 28 4.90 0.58 -23.09
CA SER A 28 5.66 1.70 -23.67
C SER A 28 4.79 2.70 -24.43
N SER A 29 3.51 2.38 -24.63
CA SER A 29 2.50 3.22 -25.27
C SER A 29 1.11 2.66 -25.00
N GLY A 30 0.08 3.51 -25.14
CA GLY A 30 -1.31 3.09 -25.04
C GLY A 30 -1.81 2.82 -23.62
N ASP A 31 -1.03 3.16 -22.60
CA ASP A 31 -1.42 3.12 -21.19
C ASP A 31 -1.91 4.49 -20.70
N PHE A 32 -2.18 4.62 -19.40
CA PHE A 32 -2.68 5.87 -18.85
C PHE A 32 -1.63 6.97 -18.89
N TYR A 33 -0.36 6.64 -18.65
CA TYR A 33 0.75 7.60 -18.77
C TYR A 33 0.82 8.21 -20.17
N ALA A 34 0.88 7.36 -21.22
CA ALA A 34 1.13 7.81 -22.59
C ALA A 34 -0.02 8.63 -23.18
N ASN A 35 -1.24 8.49 -22.66
CA ASN A 35 -2.44 9.12 -23.20
C ASN A 35 -2.98 10.27 -22.33
N GLU A 36 -2.29 10.64 -21.24
CA GLU A 36 -2.80 11.63 -20.30
C GLU A 36 -2.93 13.04 -20.90
N LYS A 37 -4.05 13.69 -20.62
CA LYS A 37 -4.29 15.11 -20.86
C LYS A 37 -4.78 15.75 -19.57
N SER A 38 -4.42 17.01 -19.35
CA SER A 38 -4.75 17.74 -18.13
C SER A 38 -5.08 19.20 -18.42
N VAL A 39 -6.00 19.75 -17.62
CA VAL A 39 -6.35 21.16 -17.61
C VAL A 39 -6.42 21.66 -16.16
N CYS A 40 -6.00 22.89 -15.93
CA CYS A 40 -6.32 23.64 -14.71
C CYS A 40 -7.43 24.63 -15.07
N VAL A 41 -8.58 24.55 -14.40
CA VAL A 41 -9.70 25.47 -14.69
C VAL A 41 -9.52 26.79 -13.94
N ASP A 42 -9.68 27.92 -14.61
CA ASP A 42 -9.49 29.24 -14.00
C ASP A 42 -10.64 29.60 -13.05
N GLU A 43 -11.88 29.30 -13.48
CA GLU A 43 -13.11 29.61 -12.75
C GLU A 43 -13.86 28.32 -12.39
N ALA A 44 -14.69 28.39 -11.35
CA ALA A 44 -15.53 27.26 -10.96
C ALA A 44 -16.53 26.94 -12.08
N THR A 45 -16.66 25.67 -12.43
CA THR A 45 -17.53 25.18 -13.51
C THR A 45 -18.05 23.78 -13.17
N ASP A 46 -18.89 23.23 -14.05
CA ASP A 46 -19.30 21.83 -14.02
C ASP A 46 -18.97 21.20 -15.37
N VAL A 47 -18.47 19.97 -15.35
CA VAL A 47 -18.12 19.24 -16.58
C VAL A 47 -18.90 17.94 -16.71
N LYS A 48 -19.36 17.71 -17.93
CA LYS A 48 -20.01 16.48 -18.36
C LYS A 48 -19.01 15.61 -19.12
N ILE A 49 -19.05 14.32 -18.88
CA ILE A 49 -18.21 13.32 -19.57
C ILE A 49 -19.12 12.54 -20.51
N GLU A 50 -18.88 12.64 -21.81
CA GLU A 50 -19.70 12.02 -22.85
C GLU A 50 -18.86 11.28 -23.89
N LEU A 51 -19.37 10.17 -24.39
CA LEU A 51 -18.82 9.40 -25.52
C LEU A 51 -19.65 9.71 -26.77
N THR A 52 -19.02 10.28 -27.79
CA THR A 52 -19.61 10.38 -29.13
C THR A 52 -19.13 9.18 -29.95
N THR A 53 -20.04 8.27 -30.28
CA THR A 53 -19.74 7.04 -31.04
C THR A 53 -19.51 7.34 -32.53
N LYS A 54 -18.95 6.36 -33.27
CA LYS A 54 -18.75 6.47 -34.72
C LYS A 54 -20.02 6.74 -35.54
N ASP A 55 -21.19 6.36 -35.06
CA ASP A 55 -22.49 6.63 -35.71
C ASP A 55 -23.09 8.01 -35.35
N GLY A 56 -22.39 8.79 -34.51
CA GLY A 56 -22.79 10.12 -34.08
C GLY A 56 -23.76 10.14 -32.90
N SER A 57 -24.11 8.98 -32.31
CA SER A 57 -24.85 8.95 -31.06
C SER A 57 -23.99 9.40 -29.87
N VAL A 58 -24.62 10.01 -28.87
CA VAL A 58 -23.94 10.50 -27.67
C VAL A 58 -24.40 9.68 -26.47
N ILE A 59 -23.45 9.05 -25.79
CA ILE A 59 -23.65 8.32 -24.55
C ILE A 59 -23.06 9.18 -23.43
N VAL A 60 -23.90 9.64 -22.50
CA VAL A 60 -23.39 10.33 -21.30
C VAL A 60 -22.82 9.28 -20.34
N LEU A 61 -21.51 9.36 -20.09
CA LEU A 61 -20.83 8.51 -19.11
C LEU A 61 -21.01 9.08 -17.69
N LYS A 62 -20.99 10.42 -17.56
CA LYS A 62 -21.27 11.13 -16.31
C LYS A 62 -21.84 12.50 -16.59
N GLU A 63 -23.01 12.79 -16.03
CA GLU A 63 -23.74 14.04 -16.29
C GLU A 63 -23.07 15.27 -15.68
N SER A 64 -22.51 15.16 -14.47
CA SER A 64 -21.97 16.28 -13.71
C SER A 64 -20.74 15.86 -12.91
N THR A 65 -19.73 16.72 -12.95
CA THR A 65 -18.47 16.65 -12.21
C THR A 65 -18.06 18.09 -11.86
N PRO A 66 -18.50 18.62 -10.71
CA PRO A 66 -18.18 19.98 -10.32
C PRO A 66 -16.67 20.18 -10.15
N LEU A 67 -16.15 21.27 -10.72
CA LEU A 67 -14.77 21.71 -10.61
C LEU A 67 -14.71 23.09 -9.92
N LEU A 68 -13.80 23.22 -8.96
CA LEU A 68 -13.52 24.49 -8.30
C LEU A 68 -12.54 25.34 -9.13
N ALA A 69 -12.54 26.65 -8.93
CA ALA A 69 -11.51 27.52 -9.49
C ALA A 69 -10.12 27.05 -9.06
N GLY A 70 -9.18 26.99 -10.01
CA GLY A 70 -7.83 26.48 -9.82
C GLY A 70 -7.74 24.95 -9.68
N GLU A 71 -8.83 24.20 -9.82
CA GLU A 71 -8.79 22.73 -9.77
C GLU A 71 -8.14 22.15 -11.03
N ILE A 72 -7.29 21.14 -10.84
CA ILE A 72 -6.72 20.35 -11.93
C ILE A 72 -7.67 19.19 -12.21
N PHE A 73 -8.02 19.02 -13.49
CA PHE A 73 -8.76 17.88 -13.99
C PHE A 73 -7.97 17.20 -15.12
N ASP A 74 -7.83 15.89 -15.01
CA ASP A 74 -7.10 15.07 -15.99
C ASP A 74 -8.02 14.02 -16.57
N GLY A 75 -7.82 13.71 -17.85
CA GLY A 75 -8.45 12.60 -18.54
C GLY A 75 -7.40 11.74 -19.22
N THR A 76 -7.57 10.43 -19.18
CA THR A 76 -6.64 9.48 -19.81
C THR A 76 -7.36 8.20 -20.21
N VAL A 77 -6.71 7.37 -21.03
CA VAL A 77 -7.22 6.09 -21.52
C VAL A 77 -6.13 5.02 -21.55
N MET A 78 -6.46 3.82 -21.08
CA MET A 78 -5.69 2.61 -21.36
C MET A 78 -6.34 1.83 -22.49
N SER A 79 -5.59 1.64 -23.57
CA SER A 79 -6.04 0.86 -24.73
C SER A 79 -6.03 -0.62 -24.40
N LYS A 80 -7.18 -1.27 -24.53
CA LYS A 80 -7.34 -2.72 -24.34
C LYS A 80 -6.49 -3.51 -25.34
N LYS A 81 -6.42 -3.07 -26.59
CA LYS A 81 -5.61 -3.74 -27.62
C LYS A 81 -4.12 -3.67 -27.27
N ALA A 82 -3.64 -2.50 -26.84
CA ALA A 82 -2.26 -2.33 -26.43
C ALA A 82 -1.93 -3.18 -25.20
N LEU A 83 -2.84 -3.19 -24.21
CA LEU A 83 -2.71 -4.01 -22.99
C LEU A 83 -2.65 -5.51 -23.32
N ILE A 84 -3.58 -6.04 -24.11
CA ILE A 84 -3.60 -7.46 -24.49
C ILE A 84 -2.32 -7.85 -25.21
N LYS A 85 -1.89 -7.03 -26.19
CA LYS A 85 -0.63 -7.27 -26.92
C LYS A 85 0.57 -7.28 -25.97
N PHE A 86 0.65 -6.30 -25.07
CA PHE A 86 1.71 -6.22 -24.08
C PHE A 86 1.74 -7.47 -23.19
N LEU A 87 0.59 -7.90 -22.65
CA LEU A 87 0.49 -9.08 -21.79
C LEU A 87 0.93 -10.35 -22.53
N GLN A 88 0.50 -10.55 -23.78
CA GLN A 88 0.93 -11.67 -24.61
C GLN A 88 2.45 -11.69 -24.80
N GLU A 89 3.04 -10.53 -25.12
CA GLU A 89 4.48 -10.38 -25.27
C GLU A 89 5.22 -10.68 -23.95
N GLN A 90 4.74 -10.18 -22.81
CA GLN A 90 5.41 -10.38 -21.53
C GLN A 90 5.31 -11.81 -21.00
N ILE A 91 4.19 -12.50 -21.24
CA ILE A 91 4.05 -13.93 -20.96
C ILE A 91 5.09 -14.73 -21.77
N ALA A 92 5.21 -14.45 -23.08
CA ALA A 92 6.22 -15.09 -23.92
C ALA A 92 7.66 -14.80 -23.45
N VAL A 93 7.95 -13.56 -23.05
CA VAL A 93 9.27 -13.16 -22.53
C VAL A 93 9.60 -13.87 -21.22
N ALA A 94 8.65 -13.99 -20.30
CA ALA A 94 8.86 -14.73 -19.05
C ALA A 94 9.16 -16.21 -19.33
N ASN A 95 8.44 -16.82 -20.29
CA ASN A 95 8.64 -18.20 -20.70
C ASN A 95 10.03 -18.42 -21.32
N GLU A 96 10.40 -17.60 -22.29
CA GLU A 96 11.71 -17.67 -22.96
C GLU A 96 12.87 -17.53 -21.96
N ARG A 97 12.71 -16.68 -20.94
CA ARG A 97 13.75 -16.42 -19.93
C ARG A 97 13.78 -17.47 -18.81
N GLY A 98 12.75 -18.30 -18.70
CA GLY A 98 12.57 -19.28 -17.61
C GLY A 98 12.46 -18.62 -16.25
N ILE A 99 11.67 -17.55 -16.14
CA ILE A 99 11.43 -16.79 -14.90
C ILE A 99 9.94 -16.70 -14.61
N LEU A 100 9.58 -16.46 -13.34
CA LEU A 100 8.18 -16.37 -12.95
C LEU A 100 7.49 -15.19 -13.63
N PHE A 101 6.29 -15.39 -14.16
CA PHE A 101 5.38 -14.30 -14.48
C PHE A 101 4.63 -13.88 -13.21
N SER A 102 4.65 -12.58 -12.91
CA SER A 102 3.89 -12.00 -11.81
C SER A 102 3.22 -10.69 -12.24
N LEU A 103 2.01 -10.46 -11.76
CA LEU A 103 1.18 -9.29 -12.01
C LEU A 103 0.95 -8.54 -10.70
N HIS A 104 1.25 -7.25 -10.70
CA HIS A 104 1.20 -6.40 -9.52
C HIS A 104 0.23 -5.24 -9.76
N MET A 105 -0.93 -5.30 -9.10
CA MET A 105 -2.03 -4.32 -9.26
C MET A 105 -2.51 -3.82 -7.89
N LYS A 106 -3.45 -2.88 -7.86
CA LYS A 106 -4.11 -2.41 -6.63
C LYS A 106 -5.64 -2.58 -6.71
N ALA A 107 -6.09 -3.78 -7.07
CA ALA A 107 -7.49 -4.10 -7.38
C ALA A 107 -8.52 -3.77 -6.29
N THR A 108 -8.12 -3.78 -5.01
CA THR A 108 -9.01 -3.41 -3.89
C THR A 108 -9.30 -1.92 -3.82
N MET A 109 -8.31 -1.07 -4.12
CA MET A 109 -8.45 0.39 -4.08
C MET A 109 -8.91 0.91 -5.43
N MET A 110 -8.24 0.50 -6.51
CA MET A 110 -8.60 0.84 -7.89
C MET A 110 -9.74 -0.05 -8.41
N LYS A 111 -10.87 -0.03 -7.69
CA LYS A 111 -11.99 -0.97 -7.79
C LYS A 111 -12.70 -1.08 -9.15
N VAL A 112 -12.34 -0.24 -10.13
CA VAL A 112 -12.90 -0.29 -11.49
C VAL A 112 -11.83 -0.70 -12.49
N SER A 113 -10.75 0.09 -12.62
CA SER A 113 -9.70 -0.15 -13.62
C SER A 113 -8.97 -1.47 -13.42
N ASP A 114 -8.51 -1.72 -12.19
CA ASP A 114 -7.56 -2.79 -11.94
C ASP A 114 -8.18 -4.19 -12.03
N PRO A 115 -9.43 -4.44 -11.57
CA PRO A 115 -10.13 -5.69 -11.86
C PRO A 115 -10.29 -5.99 -13.35
N ILE A 116 -10.52 -4.96 -14.20
CA ILE A 116 -10.62 -5.14 -15.65
C ILE A 116 -9.26 -5.54 -16.23
N ILE A 117 -8.19 -4.82 -15.85
CA ILE A 117 -6.81 -5.13 -16.27
C ILE A 117 -6.41 -6.55 -15.82
N PHE A 118 -6.73 -6.91 -14.57
CA PHE A 118 -6.49 -8.24 -14.02
C PHE A 118 -7.24 -9.31 -14.81
N GLY A 119 -8.52 -9.08 -15.12
CA GLY A 119 -9.32 -9.99 -15.94
C GLY A 119 -8.74 -10.20 -17.34
N HIS A 120 -8.17 -9.15 -17.95
CA HIS A 120 -7.44 -9.29 -19.21
C HIS A 120 -6.18 -10.14 -19.07
N ALA A 121 -5.39 -9.97 -18.00
CA ALA A 121 -4.23 -10.82 -17.74
C ALA A 121 -4.60 -12.30 -17.58
N VAL A 122 -5.68 -12.60 -16.83
CA VAL A 122 -6.19 -13.97 -16.70
C VAL A 122 -6.62 -14.53 -18.06
N ARG A 123 -7.43 -13.78 -18.83
CA ARG A 123 -7.90 -14.22 -20.15
C ARG A 123 -6.76 -14.46 -21.13
N VAL A 124 -5.72 -13.63 -21.10
CA VAL A 124 -4.56 -13.78 -21.98
C VAL A 124 -3.71 -15.00 -21.58
N PHE A 125 -3.48 -15.21 -20.29
CA PHE A 125 -2.71 -16.37 -19.81
C PHE A 125 -3.43 -17.70 -20.15
N PHE A 126 -4.75 -17.75 -20.00
CA PHE A 126 -5.59 -18.92 -20.28
C PHE A 126 -6.34 -18.80 -21.63
N ASN A 127 -5.74 -18.15 -22.64
CA ASN A 127 -6.44 -17.86 -23.90
C ASN A 127 -7.00 -19.12 -24.56
N ASP A 128 -6.20 -20.18 -24.63
CA ASP A 128 -6.59 -21.45 -25.25
C ASP A 128 -7.81 -22.08 -24.54
N LEU A 129 -7.90 -21.93 -23.22
CA LEU A 129 -9.05 -22.38 -22.42
C LEU A 129 -10.29 -21.55 -22.75
N VAL A 130 -10.15 -20.23 -22.82
CA VAL A 130 -11.25 -19.30 -23.11
C VAL A 130 -11.80 -19.52 -24.52
N GLU A 131 -10.92 -19.72 -25.50
CA GLU A 131 -11.32 -20.03 -26.88
C GLU A 131 -12.03 -21.38 -27.00
N LYS A 132 -11.54 -22.41 -26.30
CA LYS A 132 -12.10 -23.77 -26.36
C LYS A 132 -13.42 -23.91 -25.61
N TYR A 133 -13.58 -23.24 -24.46
CA TYR A 133 -14.71 -23.43 -23.55
C TYR A 133 -15.61 -22.21 -23.38
N GLY A 134 -15.50 -21.19 -24.23
CA GLY A 134 -16.23 -19.91 -24.10
C GLY A 134 -17.71 -20.06 -23.75
N GLU A 135 -18.47 -20.88 -24.49
CA GLU A 135 -19.90 -21.11 -24.22
C GLU A 135 -20.17 -21.74 -22.84
N VAL A 136 -19.29 -22.64 -22.40
CA VAL A 136 -19.39 -23.28 -21.08
C VAL A 136 -19.07 -22.27 -19.99
N LEU A 137 -18.02 -21.48 -20.15
CA LEU A 137 -17.61 -20.44 -19.20
C LEU A 137 -18.70 -19.36 -19.06
N ASP A 138 -19.33 -18.96 -20.17
CA ASP A 138 -20.46 -18.02 -20.18
C ASP A 138 -21.68 -18.61 -19.47
N SER A 139 -21.99 -19.90 -19.68
CA SER A 139 -23.10 -20.58 -19.01
C SER A 139 -22.90 -20.68 -17.49
N LEU A 140 -21.64 -20.81 -17.04
CA LEU A 140 -21.24 -20.77 -15.65
C LEU A 140 -21.17 -19.35 -15.08
N GLN A 141 -21.32 -18.32 -15.92
CA GLN A 141 -21.17 -16.91 -15.56
C GLN A 141 -19.80 -16.63 -14.93
N VAL A 142 -18.73 -17.18 -15.51
CA VAL A 142 -17.37 -16.98 -15.02
C VAL A 142 -16.96 -15.52 -15.21
N ASP A 143 -16.47 -14.91 -14.14
CA ASP A 143 -16.04 -13.52 -14.11
C ASP A 143 -14.56 -13.44 -13.74
N PHE A 144 -13.70 -13.36 -14.76
CA PHE A 144 -12.26 -13.23 -14.57
C PHE A 144 -11.82 -11.90 -13.95
N THR A 145 -12.71 -10.90 -13.82
CA THR A 145 -12.39 -9.70 -13.02
C THR A 145 -12.31 -10.02 -11.52
N ASN A 146 -12.90 -11.15 -11.09
CA ASN A 146 -12.72 -11.75 -9.76
C ASN A 146 -11.56 -12.76 -9.70
N GLY A 147 -10.82 -12.91 -10.81
CA GLY A 147 -9.67 -13.78 -10.95
C GLY A 147 -9.97 -15.21 -11.36
N PHE A 148 -8.91 -15.99 -11.58
CA PHE A 148 -9.00 -17.39 -12.02
C PHE A 148 -9.69 -18.30 -10.99
N GLY A 149 -9.62 -17.93 -9.70
CA GLY A 149 -10.31 -18.65 -8.63
C GLY A 149 -11.83 -18.67 -8.79
N ASP A 150 -12.43 -17.69 -9.47
CA ASP A 150 -13.87 -17.68 -9.77
C ASP A 150 -14.26 -18.85 -10.70
N LEU A 151 -13.44 -19.13 -11.73
CA LEU A 151 -13.62 -20.33 -12.56
C LEU A 151 -13.50 -21.58 -11.70
N ILE A 152 -12.40 -21.72 -10.94
CA ILE A 152 -12.13 -22.92 -10.13
C ILE A 152 -13.29 -23.21 -9.17
N GLY A 153 -13.83 -22.19 -8.51
CA GLY A 153 -14.96 -22.33 -7.59
C GLY A 153 -16.28 -22.72 -8.27
N LYS A 154 -16.41 -22.51 -9.59
CA LYS A 154 -17.62 -22.82 -10.37
C LYS A 154 -17.56 -24.16 -11.09
N LEU A 155 -16.38 -24.78 -11.22
CA LEU A 155 -16.21 -26.06 -11.91
C LEU A 155 -17.01 -27.21 -11.28
N ASP A 156 -17.32 -27.14 -9.98
CA ASP A 156 -18.15 -28.15 -9.29
C ASP A 156 -19.60 -28.18 -9.78
N ASN A 157 -20.05 -27.17 -10.53
CA ASN A 157 -21.38 -27.12 -11.13
C ASN A 157 -21.46 -27.86 -12.48
N LEU A 158 -20.34 -28.38 -13.00
CA LEU A 158 -20.30 -29.11 -14.27
C LEU A 158 -20.42 -30.63 -14.09
N PRO A 159 -20.85 -31.34 -15.14
CA PRO A 159 -20.65 -32.79 -15.25
C PRO A 159 -19.19 -33.19 -15.05
N ALA A 160 -18.96 -34.34 -14.42
CA ALA A 160 -17.63 -34.79 -14.02
C ALA A 160 -16.65 -34.95 -15.20
N ASP A 161 -17.14 -35.37 -16.36
CA ASP A 161 -16.37 -35.50 -17.60
C ASP A 161 -15.93 -34.14 -18.15
N GLN A 162 -16.83 -33.15 -18.17
CA GLN A 162 -16.50 -31.79 -18.58
C GLN A 162 -15.53 -31.12 -17.61
N LYS A 163 -15.76 -31.29 -16.31
CA LYS A 163 -14.83 -30.81 -15.27
C LYS A 163 -13.45 -31.40 -15.45
N SER A 164 -13.33 -32.73 -15.65
CA SER A 164 -12.04 -33.39 -15.86
C SER A 164 -11.31 -32.84 -17.08
N ALA A 165 -12.01 -32.71 -18.21
CA ALA A 165 -11.42 -32.19 -19.44
C ALA A 165 -10.89 -30.75 -19.29
N ILE A 166 -11.65 -29.89 -18.59
CA ILE A 166 -11.22 -28.51 -18.30
C ILE A 166 -9.99 -28.50 -17.38
N LEU A 167 -9.96 -29.34 -16.35
CA LEU A 167 -8.81 -29.43 -15.44
C LEU A 167 -7.54 -29.94 -16.15
N GLU A 168 -7.67 -30.92 -17.04
CA GLU A 168 -6.56 -31.43 -17.87
C GLU A 168 -6.00 -30.32 -18.79
N ASP A 169 -6.86 -29.54 -19.43
CA ASP A 169 -6.40 -28.42 -20.26
C ASP A 169 -5.77 -27.29 -19.44
N ILE A 170 -6.24 -27.04 -18.22
CA ILE A 170 -5.61 -26.08 -17.30
C ILE A 170 -4.19 -26.54 -16.96
N GLU A 171 -3.99 -27.83 -16.68
CA GLU A 171 -2.67 -28.39 -16.38
C GLU A 171 -1.74 -28.29 -17.61
N ALA A 172 -2.25 -28.61 -18.81
CA ALA A 172 -1.50 -28.45 -20.05
C ALA A 172 -1.09 -26.99 -20.33
N ILE A 173 -1.94 -26.02 -19.99
CA ILE A 173 -1.60 -24.59 -20.11
C ILE A 173 -0.48 -24.24 -19.14
N TYR A 174 -0.52 -24.69 -17.89
CA TYR A 174 0.58 -24.47 -16.95
C TYR A 174 1.89 -25.09 -17.40
N GLU A 175 1.87 -26.24 -18.07
CA GLU A 175 3.07 -26.87 -18.64
C GLU A 175 3.64 -26.10 -19.85
N ALA A 176 2.79 -25.41 -20.62
CA ALA A 176 3.17 -24.70 -21.85
C ALA A 176 3.56 -23.23 -21.63
N GLN A 177 2.98 -22.59 -20.61
CA GLN A 177 3.16 -21.18 -20.24
C GLN A 177 4.30 -21.00 -19.23
N PRO A 178 4.77 -19.76 -18.96
CA PRO A 178 5.71 -19.55 -17.87
C PRO A 178 5.05 -19.88 -16.52
N ASP A 179 5.88 -20.35 -15.58
CA ASP A 179 5.49 -20.50 -14.18
C ASP A 179 4.93 -19.19 -13.62
N LEU A 180 3.83 -19.26 -12.88
CA LEU A 180 3.27 -18.12 -12.16
C LEU A 180 3.88 -17.99 -10.77
N ALA A 181 4.01 -16.75 -10.30
CA ALA A 181 4.26 -16.51 -8.88
C ALA A 181 3.09 -17.04 -8.02
N MET A 182 3.42 -17.59 -6.85
CA MET A 182 2.47 -18.23 -5.94
C MET A 182 2.16 -17.34 -4.73
N VAL A 183 0.87 -17.27 -4.37
CA VAL A 183 0.39 -16.71 -3.09
C VAL A 183 0.48 -17.75 -1.99
N ASN A 184 0.16 -19.01 -2.33
CA ASN A 184 0.30 -20.19 -1.49
C ASN A 184 0.56 -21.44 -2.37
N SER A 185 1.82 -21.87 -2.44
CA SER A 185 2.25 -23.02 -3.24
C SER A 185 1.62 -24.33 -2.78
N ASP A 186 1.49 -24.56 -1.47
CA ASP A 186 0.93 -25.80 -0.90
C ASP A 186 -0.54 -26.01 -1.27
N LYS A 187 -1.26 -24.91 -1.54
CA LYS A 187 -2.67 -24.91 -1.93
C LYS A 187 -2.88 -24.65 -3.43
N GLY A 188 -1.81 -24.53 -4.22
CA GLY A 188 -1.89 -24.20 -5.65
C GLY A 188 -2.45 -22.80 -5.94
N ILE A 189 -2.45 -21.87 -4.98
CA ILE A 189 -2.99 -20.52 -5.18
C ILE A 189 -1.93 -19.65 -5.85
N THR A 190 -2.14 -19.36 -7.12
CA THR A 190 -1.29 -18.52 -7.97
C THR A 190 -1.63 -17.03 -7.83
N ASN A 191 -0.74 -16.18 -8.33
CA ASN A 191 -0.94 -14.73 -8.43
C ASN A 191 -2.17 -14.32 -9.25
N LEU A 192 -2.66 -15.18 -10.15
CA LEU A 192 -3.86 -14.94 -10.96
C LEU A 192 -5.15 -15.44 -10.31
N HIS A 193 -5.10 -16.05 -9.12
CA HIS A 193 -6.29 -16.61 -8.47
C HIS A 193 -7.28 -15.54 -7.99
N VAL A 194 -6.81 -14.55 -7.23
CA VAL A 194 -7.66 -13.51 -6.63
C VAL A 194 -6.99 -12.14 -6.82
N PRO A 195 -7.69 -11.13 -7.39
CA PRO A 195 -7.11 -9.81 -7.70
C PRO A 195 -6.55 -9.07 -6.49
N SER A 196 -7.07 -9.35 -5.30
CA SER A 196 -6.67 -8.69 -4.05
C SER A 196 -5.52 -9.37 -3.31
N ASP A 197 -5.02 -10.51 -3.78
CA ASP A 197 -3.99 -11.27 -3.04
C ASP A 197 -2.59 -10.67 -3.20
N VAL A 198 -2.28 -10.12 -4.37
CA VAL A 198 -0.98 -9.51 -4.69
C VAL A 198 -1.17 -8.03 -5.00
N ILE A 199 -0.99 -7.21 -3.96
CA ILE A 199 -1.19 -5.77 -4.02
C ILE A 199 0.17 -5.09 -4.23
N ILE A 200 0.30 -4.27 -5.27
CA ILE A 200 1.58 -3.71 -5.78
C ILE A 200 2.44 -3.04 -4.71
N ASP A 201 1.84 -2.18 -3.89
CA ASP A 201 2.47 -1.43 -2.80
C ASP A 201 3.17 -2.35 -1.78
N ALA A 202 2.58 -3.48 -1.43
CA ALA A 202 3.16 -4.44 -0.48
C ALA A 202 4.02 -5.52 -1.17
N SER A 203 3.61 -5.98 -2.35
CA SER A 203 4.22 -7.10 -3.06
C SER A 203 5.55 -6.73 -3.72
N MET A 204 5.66 -5.53 -4.31
CA MET A 204 6.90 -5.08 -4.93
C MET A 204 8.03 -4.92 -3.91
N PRO A 205 7.84 -4.24 -2.76
CA PRO A 205 8.88 -4.17 -1.73
C PRO A 205 9.20 -5.53 -1.12
N ALA A 206 8.21 -6.41 -0.94
CA ALA A 206 8.45 -7.76 -0.44
C ALA A 206 9.33 -8.58 -1.40
N MET A 207 9.08 -8.50 -2.71
CA MET A 207 9.90 -9.11 -3.74
C MET A 207 11.31 -8.50 -3.78
N ILE A 208 11.42 -7.17 -3.76
CA ILE A 208 12.72 -6.47 -3.78
C ILE A 208 13.57 -6.83 -2.55
N ARG A 209 12.95 -6.85 -1.36
CA ARG A 209 13.62 -7.24 -0.12
C ARG A 209 14.11 -8.69 -0.16
N THR A 210 13.41 -9.56 -0.88
CA THR A 210 13.67 -11.00 -0.93
C THR A 210 14.49 -11.34 -2.18
N SER A 211 15.64 -10.68 -2.33
CA SER A 211 16.58 -10.92 -3.43
C SER A 211 16.05 -10.62 -4.84
N GLY A 212 14.92 -9.91 -4.96
CA GLY A 212 14.23 -9.74 -6.24
C GLY A 212 13.42 -10.97 -6.65
N GLN A 213 13.01 -11.83 -5.72
CA GLN A 213 12.43 -13.13 -6.04
C GLN A 213 11.02 -13.30 -5.46
N MET A 214 10.23 -14.14 -6.12
CA MET A 214 8.92 -14.60 -5.65
C MET A 214 8.89 -16.13 -5.54
N TRP A 215 7.80 -16.68 -5.02
CA TRP A 215 7.65 -18.11 -4.78
C TRP A 215 7.11 -18.84 -6.00
N ASN A 216 7.75 -19.92 -6.42
CA ASN A 216 7.28 -20.81 -7.48
C ASN A 216 6.37 -21.92 -6.93
N ALA A 217 5.86 -22.79 -7.82
CA ALA A 217 4.97 -23.90 -7.46
C ALA A 217 5.58 -24.90 -6.45
N GLU A 218 6.91 -25.02 -6.40
CA GLU A 218 7.64 -25.85 -5.44
C GLU A 218 7.86 -25.17 -4.08
N GLY A 219 7.36 -23.94 -3.88
CA GLY A 219 7.59 -23.17 -2.66
C GLY A 219 9.04 -22.66 -2.54
N LYS A 220 9.75 -22.48 -3.66
CA LYS A 220 11.12 -21.94 -3.69
C LYS A 220 11.14 -20.55 -4.30
N GLN A 221 12.15 -19.76 -3.93
CA GLN A 221 12.37 -18.42 -4.48
C GLN A 221 12.96 -18.51 -5.89
N GLN A 222 12.45 -17.69 -6.80
CA GLN A 222 12.88 -17.61 -8.19
C GLN A 222 12.74 -16.17 -8.71
N ASP A 223 13.63 -15.78 -9.63
CA ASP A 223 13.57 -14.51 -10.33
C ASP A 223 12.23 -14.36 -11.07
N THR A 224 11.73 -13.13 -11.23
CA THR A 224 10.41 -12.86 -11.78
C THR A 224 10.38 -11.67 -12.74
N LEU A 225 9.55 -11.76 -13.76
CA LEU A 225 9.10 -10.60 -14.53
C LEU A 225 7.89 -9.99 -13.82
N ALA A 226 8.10 -8.88 -13.11
CA ALA A 226 7.08 -8.15 -12.37
C ALA A 226 6.30 -7.22 -13.31
N VAL A 227 5.15 -7.67 -13.78
CA VAL A 227 4.31 -6.95 -14.72
C VAL A 227 3.48 -5.89 -13.99
N ILE A 228 3.72 -4.63 -14.36
CA ILE A 228 2.98 -3.44 -13.93
C ILE A 228 2.56 -2.73 -15.22
N PRO A 229 1.34 -2.98 -15.74
CA PRO A 229 0.98 -2.55 -17.09
C PRO A 229 1.11 -1.04 -17.33
N ASP A 230 0.63 -0.21 -16.41
CA ASP A 230 0.75 1.24 -16.52
C ASP A 230 2.14 1.74 -16.12
N SER A 231 2.71 2.65 -16.91
CA SER A 231 4.08 3.12 -16.76
C SER A 231 4.26 4.31 -15.83
N SER A 232 3.17 4.93 -15.34
CA SER A 232 3.22 6.15 -14.51
C SER A 232 4.14 6.01 -13.29
N TYR A 233 4.16 4.82 -12.69
CA TYR A 233 4.88 4.56 -11.43
C TYR A 233 5.86 3.38 -11.52
N ALA A 234 5.83 2.62 -12.61
CA ALA A 234 6.62 1.39 -12.78
C ALA A 234 8.15 1.65 -12.71
N GLY A 235 8.61 2.79 -13.24
CA GLY A 235 10.03 3.17 -13.27
C GLY A 235 10.68 3.27 -11.89
N VAL A 236 9.92 3.63 -10.85
CA VAL A 236 10.42 3.71 -9.46
C VAL A 236 10.92 2.34 -8.97
N TYR A 237 10.13 1.29 -9.24
CA TYR A 237 10.50 -0.07 -8.85
C TYR A 237 11.64 -0.60 -9.70
N GLN A 238 11.64 -0.34 -11.01
CA GLN A 238 12.75 -0.73 -11.89
C GLN A 238 14.07 -0.09 -11.44
N ALA A 239 14.07 1.22 -11.13
CA ALA A 239 15.24 1.91 -10.60
C ALA A 239 15.74 1.28 -9.29
N THR A 240 14.84 0.86 -8.41
CA THR A 240 15.20 0.17 -7.16
C THR A 240 15.80 -1.20 -7.40
N ILE A 241 15.24 -1.98 -8.34
CA ILE A 241 15.77 -3.29 -8.75
C ILE A 241 17.17 -3.14 -9.35
N ASP A 242 17.35 -2.20 -10.29
CA ASP A 242 18.64 -1.96 -10.93
C ASP A 242 19.69 -1.49 -9.92
N PHE A 243 19.30 -0.63 -8.97
CA PHE A 243 20.17 -0.20 -7.89
C PHE A 243 20.63 -1.37 -7.02
N CYS A 244 19.70 -2.23 -6.58
CA CYS A 244 20.04 -3.41 -5.78
C CYS A 244 20.89 -4.42 -6.58
N ARG A 245 20.61 -4.59 -7.88
CA ARG A 245 21.42 -5.44 -8.77
C ARG A 245 22.85 -4.92 -8.89
N GLU A 246 23.06 -3.61 -8.97
CA GLU A 246 24.39 -3.01 -9.07
C GLU A 246 25.16 -3.01 -7.74
N HIS A 247 24.47 -2.69 -6.66
CA HIS A 247 25.06 -2.34 -5.37
C HIS A 247 24.89 -3.38 -4.26
N GLY A 248 24.14 -4.45 -4.51
CA GLY A 248 23.71 -5.40 -3.50
C GLY A 248 22.50 -4.91 -2.71
N ALA A 249 22.05 -5.71 -1.74
CA ALA A 249 20.95 -5.35 -0.87
C ALA A 249 21.28 -4.13 -0.01
N PHE A 250 20.26 -3.37 0.38
CA PHE A 250 20.40 -2.32 1.40
C PHE A 250 20.83 -2.90 2.75
N ASP A 251 21.60 -2.12 3.51
CA ASP A 251 22.03 -2.43 4.87
C ASP A 251 21.23 -1.59 5.88
N PRO A 252 20.27 -2.19 6.61
CA PRO A 252 19.46 -1.48 7.60
C PRO A 252 20.25 -0.82 8.74
N THR A 253 21.50 -1.24 8.96
CA THR A 253 22.35 -0.69 10.03
C THR A 253 22.98 0.65 9.68
N THR A 254 23.13 0.94 8.39
CA THR A 254 23.83 2.13 7.89
C THR A 254 22.99 3.01 6.98
N MET A 255 21.95 2.47 6.33
CA MET A 255 21.12 3.24 5.40
C MET A 255 20.37 4.40 6.10
N GLY A 256 20.19 5.50 5.36
CA GLY A 256 19.41 6.66 5.78
C GLY A 256 17.91 6.35 5.87
N THR A 257 17.09 7.39 5.78
CA THR A 257 15.63 7.26 5.75
C THR A 257 14.96 8.10 4.66
N VAL A 258 13.84 7.61 4.15
CA VAL A 258 13.01 8.33 3.17
C VAL A 258 11.61 8.59 3.73
N PRO A 259 11.40 9.72 4.45
CA PRO A 259 10.07 10.18 4.80
C PRO A 259 9.25 10.53 3.56
N ASN A 260 7.92 10.57 3.70
CA ASN A 260 7.01 11.00 2.65
C ASN A 260 6.10 12.14 3.10
N VAL A 261 5.87 13.10 2.21
CA VAL A 261 4.81 14.12 2.30
C VAL A 261 3.89 13.92 1.09
N GLY A 262 2.73 13.32 1.34
CA GLY A 262 1.80 12.90 0.29
C GLY A 262 0.60 13.82 0.11
N LEU A 263 0.27 14.16 -1.13
CA LEU A 263 -0.98 14.81 -1.48
C LEU A 263 -2.11 13.78 -1.47
N MET A 264 -3.11 13.95 -0.60
CA MET A 264 -4.25 13.01 -0.53
C MET A 264 -5.59 13.64 -0.11
N ALA A 265 -5.57 14.86 0.43
CA ALA A 265 -6.77 15.51 0.96
C ALA A 265 -7.86 15.63 -0.11
N GLN A 266 -9.11 15.42 0.30
CA GLN A 266 -10.30 15.49 -0.56
C GLN A 266 -10.29 14.49 -1.75
N LYS A 267 -9.71 13.30 -1.53
CA LYS A 267 -9.60 12.23 -2.55
C LYS A 267 -8.84 12.70 -3.79
N ALA A 268 -7.66 13.29 -3.57
CA ALA A 268 -6.83 13.78 -4.65
C ALA A 268 -6.46 12.65 -5.64
N GLU A 269 -6.43 13.02 -6.92
CA GLU A 269 -5.91 12.22 -8.03
C GLU A 269 -6.70 10.91 -8.23
N GLU A 270 -6.02 9.77 -8.41
CA GLU A 270 -6.63 8.48 -8.73
C GLU A 270 -7.60 7.97 -7.66
N TYR A 271 -7.38 8.30 -6.39
CA TYR A 271 -8.23 7.84 -5.28
C TYR A 271 -9.64 8.50 -5.34
N GLY A 272 -9.78 9.58 -6.10
CA GLY A 272 -11.06 10.23 -6.39
C GLY A 272 -11.70 9.78 -7.70
N SER A 273 -11.05 8.91 -8.48
CA SER A 273 -11.42 8.65 -9.89
C SER A 273 -12.52 7.62 -10.08
N HIS A 274 -12.86 6.80 -9.07
CA HIS A 274 -13.66 5.60 -9.29
C HIS A 274 -15.04 5.83 -9.92
N ASP A 275 -15.66 6.97 -9.66
CA ASP A 275 -16.97 7.36 -10.22
C ASP A 275 -16.86 8.09 -11.57
N LYS A 276 -15.64 8.11 -12.13
CA LYS A 276 -15.20 8.72 -13.40
C LYS A 276 -14.31 7.75 -14.19
N THR A 277 -14.36 6.46 -13.89
CA THR A 277 -13.66 5.41 -14.62
C THR A 277 -14.69 4.55 -15.35
N PHE A 278 -14.50 4.35 -16.64
CA PHE A 278 -15.46 3.64 -17.50
C PHE A 278 -14.75 2.65 -18.41
N GLU A 279 -15.28 1.43 -18.49
CA GLU A 279 -15.01 0.56 -19.64
C GLU A 279 -15.85 1.07 -20.81
N ILE A 280 -15.19 1.37 -21.92
CA ILE A 280 -15.81 2.04 -23.07
C ILE A 280 -16.73 1.06 -23.81
N PRO A 281 -18.03 1.38 -23.99
CA PRO A 281 -18.99 0.44 -24.58
C PRO A 281 -18.90 0.34 -26.10
N ALA A 282 -18.36 1.35 -26.78
CA ALA A 282 -18.29 1.42 -28.23
C ALA A 282 -17.16 2.35 -28.69
N ASP A 283 -16.63 2.10 -29.89
CA ASP A 283 -15.65 2.98 -30.51
C ASP A 283 -16.19 4.40 -30.70
N GLY A 284 -15.34 5.39 -30.45
CA GLY A 284 -15.72 6.79 -30.60
C GLY A 284 -14.71 7.73 -29.98
N VAL A 285 -15.24 8.81 -29.42
CA VAL A 285 -14.46 9.88 -28.81
C VAL A 285 -15.08 10.25 -27.47
N VAL A 286 -14.33 10.10 -26.38
CA VAL A 286 -14.71 10.62 -25.06
C VAL A 286 -14.32 12.08 -24.97
N ARG A 287 -15.27 12.94 -24.61
CA ARG A 287 -15.10 14.37 -24.40
C ARG A 287 -15.50 14.76 -22.99
N VAL A 288 -14.73 15.68 -22.42
CA VAL A 288 -15.06 16.39 -21.18
C VAL A 288 -15.48 17.80 -21.59
N VAL A 289 -16.75 18.11 -21.37
CA VAL A 289 -17.39 19.32 -21.89
C VAL A 289 -17.88 20.17 -20.72
N ASP A 290 -17.55 21.46 -20.71
CA ASP A 290 -18.01 22.40 -19.70
C ASP A 290 -19.45 22.88 -19.93
N THR A 291 -19.97 23.70 -19.01
CA THR A 291 -21.32 24.26 -19.09
C THR A 291 -21.56 25.21 -20.27
N ASP A 292 -20.50 25.78 -20.85
CA ASP A 292 -20.56 26.65 -22.02
C ASP A 292 -20.51 25.86 -23.35
N GLY A 293 -20.29 24.53 -23.27
CA GLY A 293 -20.18 23.64 -24.41
C GLY A 293 -18.76 23.53 -24.97
N ASN A 294 -17.75 24.06 -24.28
CA ASN A 294 -16.36 23.92 -24.69
C ASN A 294 -15.85 22.53 -24.32
N THR A 295 -15.14 21.89 -25.24
CA THR A 295 -14.44 20.63 -24.96
C THR A 295 -13.09 20.93 -24.31
N LEU A 296 -12.92 20.53 -23.06
CA LEU A 296 -11.68 20.72 -22.30
C LEU A 296 -10.66 19.61 -22.59
N ILE A 297 -11.14 18.37 -22.68
CA ILE A 297 -10.33 17.18 -22.91
C ILE A 297 -11.05 16.27 -23.90
N GLU A 298 -10.30 15.65 -24.81
CA GLU A 298 -10.82 14.71 -25.80
C GLU A 298 -9.88 13.52 -26.00
N HIS A 299 -10.44 12.30 -26.08
CA HIS A 299 -9.70 11.07 -26.39
C HIS A 299 -10.44 10.22 -27.40
N THR A 300 -9.75 9.79 -28.45
CA THR A 300 -10.23 8.69 -29.29
C THR A 300 -10.14 7.39 -28.49
N VAL A 301 -11.20 6.60 -28.50
CA VAL A 301 -11.31 5.36 -27.72
C VAL A 301 -11.90 4.23 -28.57
N GLU A 302 -11.58 3.00 -28.20
CA GLU A 302 -12.17 1.78 -28.76
C GLU A 302 -12.97 1.02 -27.70
N ALA A 303 -13.89 0.15 -28.14
CA ALA A 303 -14.69 -0.65 -27.24
C ALA A 303 -13.82 -1.56 -26.33
N GLY A 304 -14.06 -1.49 -25.03
CA GLY A 304 -13.31 -2.19 -23.99
C GLY A 304 -12.07 -1.45 -23.48
N ASP A 305 -11.71 -0.29 -24.06
CA ASP A 305 -10.70 0.58 -23.45
C ASP A 305 -11.18 1.05 -22.06
N ILE A 306 -10.24 1.39 -21.19
CA ILE A 306 -10.55 1.94 -19.87
C ILE A 306 -10.26 3.44 -19.91
N TRP A 307 -11.28 4.28 -19.84
CA TRP A 307 -11.12 5.72 -19.71
C TRP A 307 -11.26 6.16 -18.25
N ARG A 308 -10.46 7.13 -17.81
CA ARG A 308 -10.48 7.63 -16.42
C ARG A 308 -10.34 9.16 -16.37
N GLY A 309 -11.12 9.77 -15.47
CA GLY A 309 -10.96 11.17 -15.06
C GLY A 309 -10.50 11.34 -13.60
N CYS A 310 -9.52 12.22 -13.35
CA CYS A 310 -8.97 12.53 -12.03
C CYS A 310 -9.16 14.01 -11.66
N GLN A 311 -9.14 14.31 -10.36
CA GLN A 311 -9.31 15.66 -9.82
C GLN A 311 -8.29 15.94 -8.72
N ALA A 312 -7.65 17.11 -8.75
CA ALA A 312 -6.83 17.59 -7.65
C ALA A 312 -7.11 19.07 -7.36
N LYS A 313 -7.62 19.33 -6.16
CA LYS A 313 -8.09 20.65 -5.73
C LYS A 313 -6.94 21.52 -5.27
N ASP A 314 -7.06 22.81 -5.52
CA ASP A 314 -6.00 23.78 -5.26
C ASP A 314 -5.63 23.90 -3.77
N ALA A 315 -6.63 23.98 -2.88
CA ALA A 315 -6.37 24.11 -1.45
C ALA A 315 -5.59 22.92 -0.84
N PRO A 316 -5.91 21.64 -1.17
CA PRO A 316 -5.03 20.51 -0.88
C PRO A 316 -3.59 20.65 -1.39
N ILE A 317 -3.38 21.18 -2.59
CA ILE A 317 -2.04 21.34 -3.19
C ILE A 317 -1.24 22.40 -2.41
N GLN A 318 -1.86 23.52 -2.03
CA GLN A 318 -1.23 24.54 -1.18
C GLN A 318 -0.79 23.98 0.18
N ASP A 319 -1.67 23.23 0.85
CA ASP A 319 -1.36 22.63 2.15
C ASP A 319 -0.25 21.56 2.04
N TRP A 320 -0.24 20.79 0.95
CA TRP A 320 0.81 19.82 0.64
C TRP A 320 2.19 20.49 0.46
N VAL A 321 2.28 21.58 -0.31
CA VAL A 321 3.53 22.35 -0.48
C VAL A 321 3.99 22.94 0.85
N LYS A 322 3.08 23.54 1.62
CA LYS A 322 3.36 24.07 2.96
C LYS A 322 3.90 22.99 3.90
N LEU A 323 3.31 21.79 3.89
CA LEU A 323 3.76 20.67 4.71
C LEU A 323 5.16 20.21 4.29
N ALA A 324 5.44 20.14 2.98
CA ALA A 324 6.76 19.78 2.47
C ALA A 324 7.85 20.75 2.95
N VAL A 325 7.62 22.06 2.81
CA VAL A 325 8.55 23.11 3.30
C VAL A 325 8.73 23.02 4.80
N SER A 326 7.64 22.85 5.56
CA SER A 326 7.68 22.70 7.01
C SER A 326 8.52 21.50 7.45
N ARG A 327 8.34 20.34 6.80
CA ARG A 327 9.11 19.13 7.11
C ARG A 327 10.59 19.29 6.75
N ALA A 328 10.90 19.81 5.56
CA ALA A 328 12.28 20.08 5.15
C ALA A 328 13.00 21.02 6.13
N ARG A 329 12.30 22.04 6.62
CA ARG A 329 12.80 23.00 7.62
C ARG A 329 13.07 22.35 8.98
N ILE A 330 12.11 21.57 9.48
CA ILE A 330 12.20 20.92 10.81
C ILE A 330 13.35 19.91 10.85
N THR A 331 13.54 19.14 9.77
CA THR A 331 14.53 18.05 9.74
C THR A 331 15.86 18.46 9.10
N ASN A 332 15.93 19.64 8.47
CA ASN A 332 17.07 20.08 7.67
C ASN A 332 17.50 19.00 6.65
N THR A 333 16.52 18.49 5.91
CA THR A 333 16.68 17.37 4.96
C THR A 333 16.24 17.82 3.58
N PRO A 334 16.97 17.45 2.50
CA PRO A 334 16.52 17.74 1.15
C PRO A 334 15.13 17.16 0.87
N ALA A 335 14.28 17.95 0.21
CA ALA A 335 12.95 17.53 -0.22
C ALA A 335 12.89 17.47 -1.74
N VAL A 336 12.42 16.34 -2.28
CA VAL A 336 12.29 16.13 -3.72
C VAL A 336 10.81 15.98 -4.03
N PHE A 337 10.26 16.83 -4.88
CA PHE A 337 8.96 16.67 -5.52
C PHE A 337 9.09 15.68 -6.68
N TRP A 338 8.36 14.57 -6.63
CA TRP A 338 8.44 13.50 -7.64
C TRP A 338 7.36 13.77 -8.68
N LEU A 339 7.68 14.60 -9.67
CA LEU A 339 6.77 15.09 -10.70
C LEU A 339 7.46 15.01 -12.06
N ASP A 340 6.82 14.36 -13.02
CA ASP A 340 7.32 14.21 -14.39
C ASP A 340 6.70 15.27 -15.31
N GLU A 341 7.49 16.22 -15.81
CA GLU A 341 7.00 17.25 -16.74
C GLU A 341 6.39 16.69 -18.04
N ASN A 342 6.66 15.42 -18.37
CA ASN A 342 6.07 14.74 -19.54
C ASN A 342 4.66 14.18 -19.26
N ARG A 343 4.24 14.11 -17.99
CA ARG A 343 2.84 13.85 -17.63
C ARG A 343 2.07 15.15 -17.60
N ALA A 344 0.94 15.19 -18.31
CA ALA A 344 0.13 16.40 -18.39
C ALA A 344 -0.36 16.86 -17.00
N HIS A 345 -0.71 15.91 -16.12
CA HIS A 345 -1.10 16.19 -14.75
C HIS A 345 0.05 16.82 -13.95
N ASP A 346 1.20 16.14 -13.93
CA ASP A 346 2.35 16.57 -13.15
C ASP A 346 2.88 17.92 -13.66
N ALA A 347 2.78 18.22 -14.95
CA ALA A 347 3.12 19.55 -15.48
C ALA A 347 2.26 20.67 -14.86
N GLN A 348 0.95 20.44 -14.65
CA GLN A 348 0.10 21.38 -13.91
C GLN A 348 0.50 21.46 -12.43
N MET A 349 0.86 20.33 -11.81
CA MET A 349 1.36 20.29 -10.44
C MET A 349 2.66 21.07 -10.28
N ILE A 350 3.62 20.93 -11.19
CA ILE A 350 4.88 21.65 -11.20
C ILE A 350 4.64 23.16 -11.23
N ALA A 351 3.69 23.62 -12.05
CA ALA A 351 3.33 25.03 -12.10
C ALA A 351 2.79 25.53 -10.74
N LYS A 352 1.89 24.79 -10.10
CA LYS A 352 1.37 25.12 -8.76
C LYS A 352 2.43 25.05 -7.67
N VAL A 353 3.29 24.04 -7.67
CA VAL A 353 4.42 23.93 -6.74
C VAL A 353 5.34 25.14 -6.90
N GLY A 354 5.68 25.51 -8.13
CA GLY A 354 6.50 26.69 -8.41
C GLY A 354 5.88 27.98 -7.89
N GLN A 355 4.57 28.15 -8.03
CA GLN A 355 3.84 29.29 -7.48
C GLN A 355 3.89 29.30 -5.94
N TYR A 356 3.49 28.20 -5.30
CA TYR A 356 3.29 28.14 -3.84
C TYR A 356 4.58 28.05 -3.03
N LEU A 357 5.68 27.57 -3.63
CA LEU A 357 7.00 27.74 -3.01
C LEU A 357 7.36 29.23 -2.84
N GLY A 358 6.84 30.12 -3.69
CA GLY A 358 7.01 31.57 -3.58
C GLY A 358 6.32 32.20 -2.35
N ASP A 359 5.36 31.49 -1.74
CA ASP A 359 4.63 31.94 -0.55
C ASP A 359 5.33 31.54 0.77
N HIS A 360 6.49 30.89 0.67
CA HIS A 360 7.21 30.35 1.82
C HIS A 360 8.67 30.82 1.83
N ASP A 361 9.20 31.00 3.03
CA ASP A 361 10.65 31.12 3.21
C ASP A 361 11.28 29.76 2.90
N ILE A 362 12.08 29.70 1.85
CA ILE A 362 12.84 28.53 1.40
C ILE A 362 14.36 28.75 1.51
N ASP A 363 14.81 29.85 2.14
CA ASP A 363 16.23 30.16 2.25
C ASP A 363 16.94 29.04 3.04
N GLY A 364 18.03 28.52 2.48
CA GLY A 364 18.80 27.42 3.08
C GLY A 364 18.14 26.04 3.01
N LEU A 365 17.01 25.87 2.32
CA LEU A 365 16.44 24.55 2.03
C LEU A 365 16.91 24.03 0.68
N GLU A 366 17.15 22.72 0.62
CA GLU A 366 17.39 22.00 -0.64
C GLU A 366 16.07 21.40 -1.12
N ILE A 367 15.43 22.05 -2.09
CA ILE A 367 14.16 21.60 -2.68
C ILE A 367 14.37 21.34 -4.17
N PHE A 368 14.02 20.15 -4.63
CA PHE A 368 14.17 19.72 -6.01
C PHE A 368 12.83 19.25 -6.60
N ILE A 369 12.70 19.31 -7.92
CA ILE A 369 11.61 18.69 -8.67
C ILE A 369 12.26 17.74 -9.69
N MET A 370 11.87 16.47 -9.68
CA MET A 370 12.46 15.43 -10.55
C MET A 370 11.38 14.44 -10.98
N PRO A 371 11.46 13.88 -12.21
CA PRO A 371 10.62 12.76 -12.62
C PRO A 371 10.78 11.58 -11.65
N PRO A 372 9.73 10.77 -11.38
CA PRO A 372 9.75 9.74 -10.36
C PRO A 372 10.93 8.75 -10.44
N GLU A 373 11.33 8.32 -11.64
CA GLU A 373 12.46 7.41 -11.82
C GLU A 373 13.81 8.05 -11.41
N GLU A 374 14.02 9.31 -11.80
CA GLU A 374 15.24 10.05 -11.44
C GLU A 374 15.26 10.43 -9.96
N ALA A 375 14.10 10.80 -9.41
CA ALA A 375 13.93 11.04 -7.98
C ALA A 375 14.24 9.79 -7.16
N ALA A 376 13.81 8.61 -7.62
CA ALA A 376 14.16 7.33 -7.03
C ALA A 376 15.67 7.08 -7.07
N LYS A 377 16.33 7.23 -8.23
CA LYS A 377 17.80 7.06 -8.37
C LYS A 377 18.58 7.99 -7.43
N TYR A 378 18.20 9.27 -7.36
CA TYR A 378 18.78 10.25 -6.45
C TYR A 378 18.63 9.81 -4.98
N THR A 379 17.41 9.42 -4.61
CA THR A 379 17.06 9.01 -3.25
C THR A 379 17.80 7.74 -2.84
N LEU A 380 17.83 6.70 -3.68
CA LEU A 380 18.48 5.42 -3.39
C LEU A 380 19.99 5.59 -3.16
N LYS A 381 20.64 6.48 -3.94
CA LYS A 381 22.06 6.81 -3.77
C LYS A 381 22.33 7.45 -2.40
N ARG A 382 21.52 8.42 -2.00
CA ARG A 382 21.61 9.06 -0.67
C ARG A 382 21.34 8.07 0.45
N LEU A 383 20.27 7.28 0.29
CA LEU A 383 19.83 6.26 1.23
C LEU A 383 20.95 5.27 1.55
N LYS A 384 21.65 4.76 0.53
CA LYS A 384 22.81 3.86 0.69
C LYS A 384 23.97 4.53 1.45
N ASN A 385 24.15 5.83 1.30
CA ASN A 385 25.22 6.59 1.96
C ASN A 385 24.87 7.01 3.39
N GLY A 386 23.74 6.57 3.94
CA GLY A 386 23.29 6.97 5.28
C GLY A 386 22.64 8.35 5.32
N GLU A 387 22.29 8.90 4.16
CA GLU A 387 21.70 10.24 4.04
C GLU A 387 20.20 10.17 3.83
N ASP A 388 19.48 11.12 4.44
CA ASP A 388 18.02 11.19 4.40
C ASP A 388 17.53 12.02 3.21
N THR A 389 16.35 11.69 2.67
CA THR A 389 15.69 12.45 1.60
C THR A 389 14.19 12.44 1.82
N ILE A 390 13.54 13.59 1.86
CA ILE A 390 12.07 13.66 1.92
C ILE A 390 11.53 13.48 0.50
N SER A 391 10.70 12.46 0.30
CA SER A 391 9.88 12.33 -0.90
C SER A 391 8.60 13.16 -0.76
N VAL A 392 8.31 14.01 -1.73
CA VAL A 392 7.12 14.86 -1.77
C VAL A 392 6.34 14.45 -3.02
N THR A 393 5.21 13.78 -2.83
CA THR A 393 4.58 13.02 -3.93
C THR A 393 3.07 13.19 -3.99
N GLY A 394 2.49 12.87 -5.15
CA GLY A 394 1.07 12.57 -5.29
C GLY A 394 0.63 11.36 -4.45
N ASN A 395 -0.66 11.05 -4.51
CA ASN A 395 -1.37 10.10 -3.67
C ASN A 395 -0.93 8.65 -3.91
N VAL A 396 -0.79 8.23 -5.17
CA VAL A 396 -0.35 6.87 -5.50
C VAL A 396 1.11 6.64 -5.11
N LEU A 397 2.00 7.60 -5.38
CA LEU A 397 3.40 7.48 -4.96
C LEU A 397 3.57 7.59 -3.44
N ARG A 398 2.74 8.38 -2.73
CA ARG A 398 2.72 8.39 -1.26
C ARG A 398 2.58 6.97 -0.75
N ASP A 399 1.53 6.31 -1.22
CA ASP A 399 1.20 4.94 -0.89
C ASP A 399 2.36 3.98 -1.18
N TYR A 400 2.86 3.96 -2.42
CA TYR A 400 3.92 3.04 -2.84
C TYR A 400 5.24 3.26 -2.07
N LEU A 401 5.64 4.51 -1.86
CA LEU A 401 6.90 4.83 -1.20
C LEU A 401 6.83 4.60 0.32
N THR A 402 5.66 4.79 0.93
CA THR A 402 5.44 4.50 2.36
C THR A 402 5.36 3.01 2.69
N ASP A 403 5.23 2.13 1.70
CA ASP A 403 5.53 0.71 1.85
C ASP A 403 6.97 0.38 1.47
N LEU A 404 7.45 0.88 0.32
CA LEU A 404 8.76 0.55 -0.23
C LEU A 404 9.90 0.83 0.75
N PHE A 405 10.08 2.09 1.15
CA PHE A 405 11.23 2.44 1.98
C PHE A 405 11.13 1.86 3.39
N PRO A 406 9.97 1.90 4.09
CA PRO A 406 9.84 1.26 5.39
C PRO A 406 10.07 -0.25 5.39
N ILE A 407 9.65 -0.98 4.35
CA ILE A 407 9.93 -2.42 4.26
C ILE A 407 11.43 -2.69 4.10
N LEU A 408 12.15 -1.86 3.34
CA LEU A 408 13.61 -1.97 3.20
C LEU A 408 14.34 -1.53 4.48
N GLU A 409 13.89 -0.44 5.11
CA GLU A 409 14.54 0.23 6.24
C GLU A 409 14.29 -0.44 7.59
N VAL A 410 13.06 -0.89 7.85
CA VAL A 410 12.63 -1.39 9.16
C VAL A 410 11.89 -2.73 9.07
N GLY A 411 11.87 -3.35 7.89
CA GLY A 411 11.38 -4.70 7.66
C GLY A 411 9.85 -4.83 7.59
N THR A 412 9.12 -3.73 7.78
CA THR A 412 7.65 -3.65 7.70
C THR A 412 7.18 -2.19 7.65
N SER A 413 6.10 -1.91 6.93
CA SER A 413 5.44 -0.59 6.91
C SER A 413 4.52 -0.32 8.11
N ALA A 414 4.34 -1.31 9.00
CA ALA A 414 3.55 -1.16 10.23
C ALA A 414 4.26 -0.37 11.34
N LYS A 415 5.57 -0.11 11.20
CA LYS A 415 6.40 0.58 12.21
C LYS A 415 6.67 2.04 11.85
N MET A 416 5.67 2.71 11.30
CA MET A 416 5.77 4.07 10.78
C MET A 416 4.82 5.02 11.52
N LEU A 417 5.21 6.29 11.59
CA LEU A 417 4.29 7.36 11.93
C LEU A 417 3.57 7.81 10.66
N SER A 418 2.24 7.71 10.65
CA SER A 418 1.39 8.29 9.60
C SER A 418 0.50 9.37 10.23
N ILE A 419 0.92 10.62 10.05
CA ILE A 419 0.28 11.79 10.66
C ILE A 419 -0.43 12.56 9.56
N VAL A 420 -1.72 12.82 9.78
CA VAL A 420 -2.58 13.57 8.87
C VAL A 420 -3.05 14.84 9.56
N PRO A 421 -2.36 15.98 9.37
CA PRO A 421 -2.85 17.28 9.81
C PRO A 421 -4.14 17.58 9.05
N LEU A 422 -5.28 17.55 9.74
CA LEU A 422 -6.56 17.82 9.09
C LEU A 422 -6.61 19.31 8.72
N MET A 423 -7.05 19.64 7.51
CA MET A 423 -7.14 21.03 7.04
C MET A 423 -7.93 21.95 7.97
N ASN A 424 -8.91 21.40 8.71
CA ASN A 424 -9.72 22.14 9.69
C ASN A 424 -9.05 22.27 11.08
N GLY A 425 -7.77 21.94 11.21
CA GLY A 425 -6.95 22.18 12.40
C GLY A 425 -6.87 21.03 13.41
N GLY A 426 -7.58 19.92 13.18
CA GLY A 426 -7.47 18.68 13.96
C GLY A 426 -6.30 17.79 13.51
N GLY A 427 -6.19 16.60 14.09
CA GLY A 427 -5.20 15.59 13.72
C GLY A 427 -5.83 14.21 13.59
N LEU A 428 -5.45 13.49 12.55
CA LEU A 428 -5.71 12.06 12.37
C LEU A 428 -4.36 11.33 12.38
N PHE A 429 -4.27 10.24 13.13
CA PHE A 429 -3.03 9.50 13.35
C PHE A 429 -3.29 8.04 12.99
N GLU A 430 -2.82 7.64 11.81
CA GLU A 430 -2.92 6.26 11.36
C GLU A 430 -1.81 5.44 12.02
N THR A 431 -2.14 4.20 12.40
CA THR A 431 -1.28 3.34 13.21
C THR A 431 -0.20 2.61 12.41
N GLY A 432 0.01 3.00 11.15
CA GLY A 432 0.93 2.38 10.19
C GLY A 432 0.43 2.56 8.76
N ALA A 433 1.26 2.20 7.77
CA ALA A 433 0.89 2.28 6.36
C ALA A 433 0.42 0.94 5.75
N GLY A 434 0.57 -0.17 6.47
CA GLY A 434 0.21 -1.50 5.99
C GLY A 434 -1.27 -1.86 6.12
N GLY A 435 -1.65 -3.04 5.59
CA GLY A 435 -3.02 -3.58 5.68
C GLY A 435 -3.33 -4.38 6.96
N SER A 436 -4.51 -5.02 6.99
CA SER A 436 -5.03 -5.79 8.14
C SER A 436 -4.46 -7.21 8.33
N ALA A 437 -3.45 -7.59 7.54
CA ALA A 437 -2.68 -8.83 7.66
C ALA A 437 -3.51 -10.14 7.86
N PRO A 438 -4.31 -10.59 6.87
CA PRO A 438 -5.18 -11.78 6.99
C PRO A 438 -4.44 -13.08 7.36
N LYS A 439 -3.15 -13.22 6.97
CA LYS A 439 -2.29 -14.36 7.36
C LYS A 439 -2.00 -14.39 8.87
N HIS A 440 -2.20 -13.30 9.61
CA HIS A 440 -2.09 -13.26 11.07
C HIS A 440 -3.34 -13.86 11.72
N VAL A 441 -4.52 -13.58 11.15
CA VAL A 441 -5.79 -14.16 11.60
C VAL A 441 -5.80 -15.68 11.43
N GLN A 442 -5.26 -16.19 10.31
CA GLN A 442 -5.11 -17.64 10.10
C GLN A 442 -4.30 -18.30 11.23
N GLN A 443 -3.14 -17.73 11.58
CA GLN A 443 -2.32 -18.24 12.69
C GLN A 443 -3.05 -18.15 14.04
N PHE A 444 -3.76 -17.06 14.29
CA PHE A 444 -4.53 -16.90 15.53
C PHE A 444 -5.64 -17.95 15.65
N VAL A 445 -6.36 -18.23 14.56
CA VAL A 445 -7.42 -19.26 14.55
C VAL A 445 -6.85 -20.67 14.69
N GLU A 446 -5.72 -20.97 14.04
CA GLU A 446 -5.12 -22.31 14.03
C GLU A 446 -4.38 -22.64 15.33
N GLU A 447 -3.65 -21.68 15.89
CA GLU A 447 -2.73 -21.93 17.02
C GLU A 447 -2.75 -20.85 18.12
N ASN A 448 -3.76 -19.98 18.16
CA ASN A 448 -3.94 -18.94 19.18
C ASN A 448 -2.67 -18.11 19.42
N HIS A 449 -1.95 -17.78 18.35
CA HIS A 449 -0.78 -16.92 18.39
C HIS A 449 -0.97 -15.75 17.42
N LEU A 450 -0.99 -14.53 17.94
CA LEU A 450 -1.16 -13.33 17.12
C LEU A 450 0.17 -12.58 16.96
N ARG A 451 0.82 -12.75 15.81
CA ARG A 451 2.09 -12.07 15.48
C ARG A 451 1.94 -10.63 14.97
N TRP A 452 0.80 -9.98 15.19
CA TRP A 452 0.58 -8.57 14.85
C TRP A 452 1.41 -7.67 15.77
N ASP A 453 2.19 -6.76 15.21
CA ASP A 453 3.02 -5.81 15.96
C ASP A 453 2.27 -4.49 16.12
N SER A 454 1.79 -4.21 17.33
CA SER A 454 1.02 -2.98 17.66
C SER A 454 1.91 -1.74 17.85
N LEU A 455 3.20 -1.78 17.53
CA LEU A 455 4.11 -0.64 17.69
C LEU A 455 3.57 0.66 17.09
N GLY A 456 2.99 0.60 15.89
CA GLY A 456 2.45 1.79 15.25
C GLY A 456 1.19 2.35 15.95
N GLU A 457 0.41 1.52 16.66
CA GLU A 457 -0.67 1.99 17.53
C GLU A 457 -0.12 2.78 18.72
N PHE A 458 1.00 2.33 19.29
CA PHE A 458 1.66 3.01 20.42
C PHE A 458 2.22 4.36 20.00
N LEU A 459 2.88 4.40 18.84
CA LEU A 459 3.42 5.63 18.25
C LEU A 459 2.30 6.63 17.91
N ALA A 460 1.22 6.17 17.28
CA ALA A 460 0.07 7.02 16.96
C ALA A 460 -0.61 7.57 18.22
N LEU A 461 -0.73 6.77 19.27
CA LEU A 461 -1.29 7.21 20.55
C LEU A 461 -0.43 8.28 21.23
N ALA A 462 0.90 8.13 21.22
CA ALA A 462 1.82 9.12 21.77
C ALA A 462 1.67 10.48 21.06
N VAL A 463 1.67 10.48 19.72
CA VAL A 463 1.47 11.70 18.92
C VAL A 463 0.07 12.29 19.10
N SER A 464 -0.96 11.45 19.25
CA SER A 464 -2.33 11.90 19.52
C SER A 464 -2.44 12.64 20.86
N LEU A 465 -1.84 12.09 21.92
CA LEU A 465 -1.78 12.71 23.24
C LEU A 465 -0.96 14.01 23.22
N GLU A 466 0.17 14.03 22.50
CA GLU A 466 0.97 15.24 22.31
C GLU A 466 0.16 16.33 21.59
N HIS A 467 -0.54 15.97 20.51
CA HIS A 467 -1.39 16.89 19.76
C HIS A 467 -2.49 17.47 20.65
N LEU A 468 -3.19 16.63 21.43
CA LEU A 468 -4.19 17.07 22.39
C LEU A 468 -3.59 18.04 23.41
N GLY A 469 -2.44 17.70 24.00
CA GLY A 469 -1.72 18.52 24.96
C GLY A 469 -1.34 19.89 24.39
N ASN A 470 -0.80 19.92 23.17
CA ASN A 470 -0.38 21.16 22.50
C ASN A 470 -1.57 22.03 22.07
N LYS A 471 -2.67 21.43 21.62
CA LYS A 471 -3.87 22.18 21.18
C LYS A 471 -4.71 22.73 22.32
N THR A 472 -4.80 22.01 23.43
CA THR A 472 -5.71 22.35 24.55
C THR A 472 -5.01 22.90 25.78
N GLY A 473 -3.67 22.82 25.85
CA GLY A 473 -2.91 23.14 27.06
C GLY A 473 -3.05 22.06 28.15
N ASN A 474 -3.43 20.83 27.79
CA ASN A 474 -3.57 19.72 28.73
C ASN A 474 -2.19 19.15 29.09
N GLU A 475 -1.64 19.57 30.23
CA GLU A 475 -0.32 19.13 30.70
C GLU A 475 -0.27 17.63 31.03
N LYS A 476 -1.35 17.04 31.58
CA LYS A 476 -1.42 15.59 31.82
C LYS A 476 -1.29 14.79 30.52
N ALA A 477 -1.90 15.25 29.43
CA ALA A 477 -1.77 14.61 28.12
C ALA A 477 -0.32 14.65 27.60
N LYS A 478 0.40 15.78 27.80
CA LYS A 478 1.82 15.88 27.43
C LYS A 478 2.70 14.91 28.24
N VAL A 479 2.45 14.79 29.55
CA VAL A 479 3.15 13.82 30.41
C VAL A 479 2.86 12.38 29.97
N MET A 480 1.61 12.06 29.65
CA MET A 480 1.23 10.73 29.13
C MET A 480 1.89 10.43 27.79
N ALA A 481 1.95 11.39 26.87
CA ALA A 481 2.62 11.26 25.58
C ALA A 481 4.11 10.93 25.75
N LYS A 482 4.82 11.78 26.51
CA LYS A 482 6.26 11.62 26.79
C LYS A 482 6.57 10.28 27.47
N THR A 483 5.79 9.89 28.47
CA THR A 483 6.01 8.61 29.17
C THR A 483 5.66 7.41 28.29
N LEU A 484 4.75 7.55 27.32
CA LEU A 484 4.46 6.51 26.33
C LEU A 484 5.60 6.36 25.31
N ASP A 485 6.25 7.45 24.90
CA ASP A 485 7.46 7.41 24.08
C ASP A 485 8.62 6.70 24.80
N ASP A 486 8.81 6.99 26.09
CA ASP A 486 9.80 6.33 26.95
C ASP A 486 9.50 4.82 27.06
N ALA A 487 8.23 4.46 27.29
CA ALA A 487 7.79 3.07 27.38
C ALA A 487 7.98 2.31 26.06
N THR A 488 7.64 2.94 24.94
CA THR A 488 7.81 2.38 23.59
C THR A 488 9.30 2.17 23.28
N SER A 489 10.15 3.12 23.66
CA SER A 489 11.62 2.99 23.53
C SER A 489 12.16 1.84 24.38
N LYS A 490 11.70 1.70 25.62
CA LYS A 490 12.08 0.59 26.51
C LYS A 490 11.60 -0.77 25.99
N LEU A 491 10.40 -0.83 25.41
CA LEU A 491 9.85 -2.03 24.74
C LEU A 491 10.76 -2.50 23.61
N LEU A 492 11.19 -1.57 22.76
CA LEU A 492 12.12 -1.85 21.65
C LEU A 492 13.49 -2.30 22.17
N LEU A 493 14.10 -1.55 23.10
CA LEU A 493 15.43 -1.86 23.64
C LEU A 493 15.49 -3.23 24.34
N ASN A 494 14.40 -3.65 24.99
CA ASN A 494 14.30 -4.95 25.65
C ASN A 494 13.77 -6.07 24.74
N ASN A 495 13.61 -5.81 23.44
CA ASN A 495 13.14 -6.74 22.44
C ASN A 495 11.82 -7.45 22.82
N LYS A 496 10.83 -6.68 23.29
CA LYS A 496 9.51 -7.17 23.71
C LYS A 496 8.45 -7.07 22.61
N ALA A 497 8.87 -7.09 21.34
CA ALA A 497 7.96 -7.19 20.21
C ALA A 497 7.43 -8.64 20.06
N PRO A 498 6.28 -8.84 19.37
CA PRO A 498 5.75 -10.18 19.11
C PRO A 498 6.73 -11.04 18.31
N SER A 499 6.93 -12.27 18.78
CA SER A 499 7.54 -13.33 17.99
C SER A 499 6.59 -13.76 16.86
N ARG A 500 7.13 -14.52 15.90
CA ARG A 500 6.36 -15.17 14.85
C ARG A 500 6.03 -16.63 15.18
N LYS A 501 6.54 -17.15 16.31
CA LYS A 501 6.47 -18.56 16.68
C LYS A 501 5.52 -18.77 17.86
N VAL A 502 4.66 -19.76 17.73
CA VAL A 502 3.80 -20.22 18.82
C VAL A 502 4.61 -20.59 20.07
N ASN A 503 4.03 -20.35 21.24
CA ASN A 503 4.61 -20.51 22.58
C ASN A 503 5.76 -19.54 22.90
N GLU A 504 5.95 -18.50 22.08
CA GLU A 504 6.76 -17.33 22.41
C GLU A 504 5.83 -16.11 22.64
N LEU A 505 6.42 -14.96 23.00
CA LEU A 505 5.66 -13.72 23.22
C LEU A 505 4.90 -13.34 21.94
N ASP A 506 3.62 -13.01 22.05
CA ASP A 506 2.79 -12.56 20.92
C ASP A 506 2.29 -11.12 21.13
N ASN A 507 1.33 -10.66 20.32
CA ASN A 507 0.72 -9.34 20.43
C ASN A 507 0.28 -8.98 21.86
N ARG A 508 -0.43 -9.89 22.53
CA ARG A 508 -0.96 -9.67 23.89
C ARG A 508 0.16 -9.48 24.89
N GLY A 509 1.22 -10.29 24.75
CA GLY A 509 2.43 -10.17 25.54
C GLY A 509 3.14 -8.82 25.35
N SER A 510 3.28 -8.35 24.11
CA SER A 510 3.88 -7.03 23.83
C SER A 510 3.09 -5.88 24.45
N GLN A 511 1.76 -5.95 24.44
CA GLN A 511 0.88 -4.95 25.06
C GLN A 511 0.97 -4.96 26.59
N PHE A 512 1.14 -6.12 27.21
CA PHE A 512 1.46 -6.21 28.65
C PHE A 512 2.77 -5.48 28.98
N TYR A 513 3.85 -5.72 28.23
CA TYR A 513 5.13 -5.04 28.48
C TYR A 513 5.04 -3.53 28.25
N LEU A 514 4.27 -3.07 27.25
CA LEU A 514 4.00 -1.64 27.10
C LEU A 514 3.30 -1.07 28.33
N ALA A 515 2.24 -1.72 28.81
CA ALA A 515 1.50 -1.27 30.00
C ALA A 515 2.40 -1.22 31.24
N LEU A 516 3.26 -2.22 31.44
CA LEU A 516 4.27 -2.24 32.51
C LEU A 516 5.21 -1.04 32.39
N TYR A 517 5.85 -0.84 31.25
CA TYR A 517 6.84 0.23 31.07
C TYR A 517 6.20 1.62 31.11
N TRP A 518 4.95 1.76 30.66
CA TRP A 518 4.24 3.02 30.71
C TRP A 518 3.81 3.37 32.14
N ALA A 519 3.28 2.41 32.90
CA ALA A 519 2.98 2.60 34.31
C ALA A 519 4.24 2.96 35.12
N GLU A 520 5.38 2.30 34.84
CA GLU A 520 6.67 2.64 35.44
C GLU A 520 7.11 4.08 35.11
N ALA A 521 7.01 4.49 33.85
CA ALA A 521 7.39 5.84 33.43
C ALA A 521 6.46 6.90 34.05
N LEU A 522 5.15 6.65 34.09
CA LEU A 522 4.16 7.51 34.74
C LEU A 522 4.38 7.62 36.25
N ALA A 523 4.77 6.54 36.92
CA ALA A 523 5.07 6.53 38.35
C ALA A 523 6.38 7.27 38.70
N ASN A 524 7.35 7.29 37.79
CA ASN A 524 8.70 7.83 38.04
C ASN A 524 8.93 9.27 37.54
N GLN A 525 8.03 9.82 36.72
CA GLN A 525 8.16 11.21 36.24
C GLN A 525 7.89 12.23 37.35
N SER A 526 8.40 13.46 37.18
CA SER A 526 8.27 14.56 38.15
C SER A 526 7.41 15.74 37.67
N ASP A 527 6.82 15.63 36.49
CA ASP A 527 6.06 16.68 35.83
C ASP A 527 4.59 16.77 36.34
N ASP A 528 3.99 15.66 36.81
CA ASP A 528 2.66 15.60 37.45
C ASP A 528 2.63 14.61 38.64
N ALA A 529 2.48 15.15 39.86
CA ALA A 529 2.52 14.34 41.09
C ALA A 529 1.27 13.47 41.32
N GLU A 530 0.13 13.80 40.70
CA GLU A 530 -1.11 13.04 40.82
C GLU A 530 -1.02 11.77 39.98
N LEU A 531 -0.59 11.89 38.71
CA LEU A 531 -0.31 10.75 37.83
C LEU A 531 0.75 9.83 38.43
N ALA A 532 1.85 10.39 38.96
CA ALA A 532 2.88 9.58 39.63
C ALA A 532 2.30 8.74 40.77
N ARG A 533 1.43 9.32 41.61
CA ARG A 533 0.80 8.60 42.71
C ARG A 533 -0.21 7.57 42.25
N GLN A 534 -1.03 7.89 41.25
CA GLN A 534 -2.05 6.99 40.71
C GLN A 534 -1.41 5.73 40.12
N PHE A 535 -0.30 5.87 39.38
CA PHE A 535 0.34 4.75 38.71
C PHE A 535 1.38 4.00 39.56
N ALA A 536 1.77 4.52 40.74
CA ALA A 536 2.77 3.87 41.60
C ALA A 536 2.38 2.44 42.03
N SER A 537 1.14 2.21 42.46
CA SER A 537 0.68 0.87 42.84
C SER A 537 0.52 -0.05 41.63
N VAL A 538 0.04 0.49 40.51
CA VAL A 538 -0.16 -0.27 39.26
C VAL A 538 1.19 -0.74 38.71
N ALA A 539 2.18 0.14 38.62
CA ALA A 539 3.53 -0.19 38.16
C ALA A 539 4.16 -1.29 39.03
N LYS A 540 4.02 -1.18 40.35
CA LYS A 540 4.50 -2.19 41.29
C LYS A 540 3.82 -3.54 41.09
N GLU A 541 2.49 -3.58 41.01
CA GLU A 541 1.75 -4.82 40.84
C GLU A 541 2.03 -5.50 39.49
N LEU A 542 2.15 -4.73 38.40
CA LEU A 542 2.53 -5.27 37.09
C LEU A 542 3.94 -5.89 37.13
N ALA A 543 4.90 -5.21 37.76
CA ALA A 543 6.28 -5.71 37.88
C ALA A 543 6.37 -6.97 38.75
N GLU A 544 5.67 -7.01 39.90
CA GLU A 544 5.67 -8.17 40.80
C GLU A 544 4.98 -9.40 40.18
N ASN A 545 4.01 -9.20 39.29
CA ASN A 545 3.25 -10.27 38.64
C ASN A 545 3.70 -10.57 37.20
N GLU A 546 4.79 -9.99 36.71
CA GLU A 546 5.29 -10.22 35.34
C GLU A 546 5.39 -11.71 34.98
N PRO A 547 6.02 -12.59 35.80
CA PRO A 547 6.14 -14.00 35.44
C PRO A 547 4.78 -14.71 35.30
N ALA A 548 3.84 -14.44 36.21
CA ALA A 548 2.52 -15.06 36.21
C ALA A 548 1.69 -14.62 35.00
N ILE A 549 1.69 -13.32 34.69
CA ILE A 549 0.97 -12.77 33.53
C ILE A 549 1.52 -13.37 32.24
N VAL A 550 2.85 -13.42 32.08
CA VAL A 550 3.47 -13.98 30.87
C VAL A 550 3.14 -15.48 30.74
N GLU A 551 3.15 -16.24 31.84
CA GLU A 551 2.75 -17.66 31.84
C GLU A 551 1.29 -17.83 31.40
N GLU A 552 0.36 -17.06 31.97
CA GLU A 552 -1.07 -17.08 31.60
C GLU A 552 -1.28 -16.77 30.11
N LEU A 553 -0.57 -15.77 29.57
CA LEU A 553 -0.65 -15.39 28.15
C LEU A 553 -0.07 -16.47 27.20
N ILE A 554 0.97 -17.20 27.62
CA ILE A 554 1.59 -18.26 26.81
C ILE A 554 0.77 -19.56 26.89
N ALA A 555 0.19 -19.90 28.04
CA ALA A 555 -0.49 -21.18 28.29
C ALA A 555 -1.71 -21.46 27.39
N VAL A 556 -2.28 -20.42 26.77
CA VAL A 556 -3.40 -20.54 25.83
C VAL A 556 -2.98 -20.79 24.39
N GLN A 557 -1.71 -20.58 24.05
CA GLN A 557 -1.17 -20.76 22.70
C GLN A 557 -1.08 -22.25 22.31
N GLY A 558 -0.96 -22.52 21.01
CA GLY A 558 -0.89 -23.86 20.42
C GLY A 558 -2.24 -24.59 20.34
N LYS A 559 -3.34 -23.89 20.64
CA LYS A 559 -4.70 -24.44 20.60
C LYS A 559 -5.53 -23.63 19.58
N PRO A 560 -6.40 -24.26 18.79
CA PRO A 560 -7.28 -23.53 17.89
C PRO A 560 -8.27 -22.62 18.63
N VAL A 561 -8.66 -21.50 18.00
CA VAL A 561 -9.70 -20.59 18.47
C VAL A 561 -10.83 -20.56 17.46
N ASP A 562 -12.01 -21.02 17.85
CA ASP A 562 -13.23 -20.89 17.03
C ASP A 562 -13.93 -19.56 17.37
N MET A 563 -13.61 -18.51 16.62
CA MET A 563 -14.18 -17.17 16.80
C MET A 563 -15.65 -17.05 16.40
N LYS A 564 -16.29 -18.12 15.90
CA LYS A 564 -17.68 -18.11 15.38
C LYS A 564 -17.95 -17.06 14.31
N GLY A 565 -16.93 -16.70 13.55
CA GLY A 565 -16.99 -15.73 12.45
C GLY A 565 -15.58 -15.31 12.03
N TYR A 566 -15.49 -14.65 10.88
CA TYR A 566 -14.24 -14.04 10.37
C TYR A 566 -14.38 -12.52 10.28
N TYR A 567 -15.31 -12.03 9.45
CA TYR A 567 -15.59 -10.60 9.32
C TYR A 567 -16.41 -10.04 10.49
N LEU A 568 -17.23 -10.88 11.12
CA LEU A 568 -18.04 -10.54 12.28
C LEU A 568 -17.95 -11.70 13.30
N PRO A 569 -16.81 -11.83 14.01
CA PRO A 569 -16.64 -12.86 15.04
C PRO A 569 -17.54 -12.58 16.26
N ASP A 570 -17.77 -13.60 17.07
CA ASP A 570 -18.46 -13.43 18.35
C ASP A 570 -17.59 -12.61 19.32
N GLU A 571 -18.12 -11.48 19.78
CA GLU A 571 -17.40 -10.51 20.61
C GLU A 571 -16.97 -11.10 21.95
N SER A 572 -17.80 -11.96 22.55
CA SER A 572 -17.51 -12.56 23.86
C SER A 572 -16.36 -13.56 23.77
N ILE A 573 -16.36 -14.39 22.71
CA ILE A 573 -15.30 -15.35 22.45
C ILE A 573 -13.99 -14.62 22.12
N LEU A 574 -14.05 -13.60 21.26
CA LEU A 574 -12.86 -12.83 20.89
C LEU A 574 -12.26 -12.10 22.10
N THR A 575 -13.10 -11.49 22.94
CA THR A 575 -12.65 -10.83 24.17
C THR A 575 -11.95 -11.80 25.12
N ALA A 576 -12.52 -12.99 25.33
CA ALA A 576 -11.91 -14.03 26.16
C ALA A 576 -10.58 -14.52 25.59
N ALA A 577 -10.49 -14.74 24.27
CA ALA A 577 -9.27 -15.17 23.61
C ALA A 577 -8.17 -14.09 23.62
N MET A 578 -8.55 -12.81 23.51
CA MET A 578 -7.61 -11.68 23.50
C MET A 578 -7.17 -11.23 24.89
N ARG A 579 -7.94 -11.56 25.94
CA ARG A 579 -7.65 -11.17 27.33
C ARG A 579 -7.59 -12.36 28.29
N PRO A 580 -6.75 -13.38 28.04
CA PRO A 580 -6.78 -14.63 28.81
C PRO A 580 -6.11 -14.54 30.19
N SER A 581 -5.32 -13.50 30.47
CA SER A 581 -4.68 -13.31 31.77
C SER A 581 -5.63 -12.65 32.77
N GLU A 582 -6.17 -13.44 33.70
CA GLU A 582 -7.00 -12.95 34.81
C GLU A 582 -6.21 -11.98 35.70
N THR A 583 -4.94 -12.30 35.97
CA THR A 583 -4.06 -11.46 36.79
C THR A 583 -3.89 -10.08 36.16
N PHE A 584 -3.58 -10.01 34.86
CA PHE A 584 -3.42 -8.74 34.16
C PHE A 584 -4.73 -7.93 34.12
N ASN A 585 -5.84 -8.60 33.81
CA ASN A 585 -7.16 -7.96 33.79
C ASN A 585 -7.54 -7.35 35.15
N ALA A 586 -7.25 -8.04 36.25
CA ALA A 586 -7.53 -7.57 37.59
C ALA A 586 -6.70 -6.33 37.99
N ILE A 587 -5.46 -6.22 37.51
CA ILE A 587 -4.60 -5.05 37.76
C ILE A 587 -5.09 -3.84 36.95
N ILE A 588 -5.39 -4.02 35.66
CA ILE A 588 -5.88 -2.93 34.80
C ILE A 588 -7.22 -2.37 35.30
N ALA A 589 -8.10 -3.19 35.87
CA ALA A 589 -9.38 -2.77 36.42
C ALA A 589 -9.29 -1.82 37.64
N LYS A 590 -8.09 -1.59 38.20
CA LYS A 590 -7.84 -0.69 39.34
C LYS A 590 -7.57 0.76 38.95
N ILE A 591 -7.31 1.02 37.66
CA ILE A 591 -7.07 2.35 37.09
C ILE A 591 -8.41 3.04 36.88
#